data_AF-A0A166F2G6-F1
#
_entry.id   AF-A0A166F2G6-F1
#
_cell.length_a   1.000
_cell.length_b   1.000
_cell.length_c   1.000
_cell.angle_alpha   90.00
_cell.angle_beta   90.00
_cell.angle_gamma   90.00
#
_symmetry.space_group_name_H-M   'P 1'
#
loop_
_entity.id
_entity.type
_entity.pdbx_description
1 polymer ?
#
loop_
_entity_poly.entity_id
_entity_poly.type
_entity_poly.pdbx_seq_one_letter_code
_entity_poly.pdbx_strand_id
1 'polypeptide(L)'
;LQTYFTVQQRHFDQLADDLLRISSDTLESVADHFEQDRDPRELNETQRHALKLLNKVNTISANIPGSHAAKIKARNEIRAYMGYYGLPHVYLTMNPNATDSPIFQVMI
;
A
#
# COMPACT_ATOMS: atom_id res chain seq x y z
N LEU A 1 5.84 9.81 18.40
CA LEU A 1 5.60 8.87 17.29
C LEU A 1 6.75 9.03 16.30
N GLN A 2 7.67 8.07 16.23
CA GLN A 2 8.83 8.12 15.32
C GLN A 2 8.43 7.54 13.95
N THR A 3 8.32 8.39 12.94
CA THR A 3 7.88 8.03 11.59
C THR A 3 9.09 7.66 10.72
N TYR A 4 9.63 6.45 10.88
CA TYR A 4 10.77 5.95 10.08
C TYR A 4 10.32 5.15 8.85
N PHE A 5 9.57 5.77 7.94
CA PHE A 5 9.34 5.23 6.60
C PHE A 5 9.24 6.37 5.58
N THR A 6 10.35 7.07 5.37
CA THR A 6 10.46 8.04 4.27
C THR A 6 11.66 7.64 3.43
N VAL A 7 11.42 7.26 2.17
CA VAL A 7 12.50 7.08 1.19
C VAL A 7 12.95 8.48 0.75
N GLN A 8 14.22 8.80 0.96
CA GLN A 8 14.79 10.08 0.53
C GLN A 8 14.81 10.16 -1.00
N GLN A 9 14.44 11.31 -1.56
CA GLN A 9 14.30 11.56 -3.01
C GLN A 9 15.53 11.13 -3.83
N ARG A 10 16.73 11.22 -3.25
CA ARG A 10 17.99 10.76 -3.88
C ARG A 10 18.04 9.27 -4.24
N HIS A 11 17.13 8.44 -3.74
CA HIS A 11 17.09 7.01 -4.04
C HIS A 11 16.12 6.68 -5.18
N PHE A 12 15.43 7.67 -5.77
CA PHE A 12 14.41 7.40 -6.78
C PHE A 12 15.01 6.81 -8.05
N ASP A 13 16.14 7.36 -8.51
CA ASP A 13 16.84 6.85 -9.70
C ASP A 13 17.35 5.42 -9.48
N GLN A 14 17.95 5.15 -8.32
CA GLN A 14 18.38 3.81 -7.93
C GLN A 14 17.19 2.83 -7.85
N LEU A 15 16.03 3.30 -7.39
CA LEU A 15 14.82 2.50 -7.31
C LEU A 15 14.28 2.15 -8.71
N ALA A 16 14.34 3.10 -9.64
CA ALA A 16 13.92 2.89 -11.03
C ALA A 16 14.84 1.86 -11.71
N ASP A 17 16.14 1.95 -11.50
CA ASP A 17 17.11 0.96 -12.01
C ASP A 17 16.88 -0.43 -11.39
N ASP A 18 16.61 -0.50 -10.08
CA ASP A 18 16.27 -1.76 -9.41
C ASP A 18 14.97 -2.36 -9.95
N LEU A 19 13.96 -1.53 -10.26
CA LEU A 19 12.70 -1.98 -10.87
C LEU A 19 12.90 -2.58 -12.26
N LEU A 20 13.75 -1.98 -13.08
CA LEU A 20 14.06 -2.49 -14.42
C LEU A 20 14.83 -3.81 -14.40
N ARG A 21 15.52 -4.12 -13.30
CA ARG A 21 16.32 -5.35 -13.15
C ARG A 21 15.53 -6.56 -12.68
N ILE A 22 14.37 -6.37 -12.08
CA ILE A 22 13.55 -7.49 -11.60
C ILE A 22 12.79 -8.13 -12.77
N SER A 23 12.89 -9.45 -12.88
CA SER A 23 12.15 -10.22 -13.88
C SER A 23 10.69 -10.41 -13.47
N SER A 24 9.80 -10.51 -14.47
CA SER A 24 8.39 -10.83 -14.28
C SER A 24 8.21 -12.15 -13.52
N ASP A 25 8.99 -13.18 -13.89
CA ASP A 25 8.93 -14.50 -13.26
C ASP A 25 9.20 -14.45 -11.74
N THR A 26 10.07 -13.53 -11.30
CA THR A 26 10.35 -13.36 -9.87
C THR A 26 9.14 -12.78 -9.15
N LEU A 27 8.42 -11.84 -9.76
CA LEU A 27 7.22 -11.25 -9.18
C LEU A 27 6.07 -12.24 -9.10
N GLU A 28 5.87 -13.04 -10.15
CA GLU A 28 4.87 -14.11 -10.19
C GLU A 28 5.16 -15.16 -9.13
N SER A 29 6.42 -15.61 -9.03
CA SER A 29 6.84 -16.55 -8.00
C SER A 29 6.64 -16.03 -6.56
N VAL A 30 6.83 -14.72 -6.34
CA VAL A 30 6.50 -14.09 -5.04
C VAL A 30 5.00 -14.11 -4.79
N ALA A 31 4.18 -13.75 -5.79
CA ALA A 31 2.72 -13.75 -5.68
C ALA A 31 2.20 -15.15 -5.33
N ASP A 32 2.63 -16.18 -6.06
CA ASP A 32 2.28 -17.58 -5.82
C ASP A 32 2.64 -18.04 -4.41
N HIS A 33 3.80 -17.60 -3.89
CA HIS A 33 4.24 -17.95 -2.54
C HIS A 33 3.29 -17.41 -1.47
N PHE A 34 2.79 -16.18 -1.64
CA PHE A 34 1.81 -15.58 -0.73
C PHE A 34 0.40 -16.14 -0.92
N GLU A 35 -0.01 -16.46 -2.14
CA GLU A 35 -1.31 -17.11 -2.39
C GLU A 35 -1.41 -18.49 -1.74
N GLN A 36 -0.28 -19.19 -1.63
CA GLN A 36 -0.18 -20.48 -0.95
C GLN A 36 0.02 -20.37 0.57
N ASP A 37 -0.09 -19.16 1.14
CA ASP A 37 0.00 -18.86 2.58
C ASP A 37 1.31 -19.38 3.22
N ARG A 38 2.40 -19.41 2.44
CA ARG A 38 3.73 -19.88 2.89
C ARG A 38 4.45 -18.81 3.71
N ASP A 39 5.35 -19.23 4.61
CA ASP A 39 6.05 -18.31 5.50
C ASP A 39 6.93 -17.33 4.68
N PRO A 40 6.84 -16.00 4.90
CA PRO A 40 7.70 -15.01 4.27
C PRO A 40 9.21 -15.23 4.49
N ARG A 41 9.59 -16.02 5.49
CA ARG A 41 11.00 -16.36 5.77
C ARG A 41 11.60 -17.32 4.74
N GLU A 42 10.76 -18.11 4.06
CA GLU A 42 11.18 -19.11 3.08
C GLU A 42 11.55 -18.52 1.72
N LEU A 43 11.41 -17.21 1.56
CA LEU A 43 11.72 -16.53 0.31
C LEU A 43 13.23 -16.58 0.01
N ASN A 44 13.53 -16.86 -1.26
CA ASN A 44 14.88 -16.76 -1.80
C ASN A 44 15.36 -15.30 -1.82
N GLU A 45 16.67 -15.07 -1.92
CA GLU A 45 17.24 -13.70 -1.88
C GLU A 45 16.64 -12.77 -2.94
N THR A 46 16.42 -13.25 -4.17
CA THR A 46 15.82 -12.46 -5.26
C THR A 46 14.38 -12.06 -4.95
N GLN A 47 13.59 -12.98 -4.40
CA GLN A 47 12.20 -12.75 -3.98
C GLN A 47 12.13 -11.76 -2.80
N ARG A 48 13.04 -11.93 -1.82
CA ARG A 48 13.18 -11.01 -0.70
C ARG A 48 13.59 -9.61 -1.16
N HIS A 49 14.45 -9.52 -2.18
CA HIS A 49 14.83 -8.25 -2.79
C HIS A 49 13.62 -7.59 -3.48
N ALA A 50 12.83 -8.35 -4.24
CA ALA A 50 11.60 -7.86 -4.86
C ALA A 50 10.60 -7.31 -3.83
N LEU A 51 10.38 -7.99 -2.71
CA LEU A 51 9.54 -7.48 -1.63
C LEU A 51 10.10 -6.21 -0.99
N LYS A 52 11.42 -6.15 -0.76
CA LYS A 52 12.05 -4.92 -0.25
C LYS A 52 11.85 -3.76 -1.23
N LEU A 53 11.93 -4.02 -2.53
CA LEU A 53 11.69 -3.01 -3.56
C LEU A 53 10.22 -2.54 -3.53
N LEU A 54 9.27 -3.49 -3.48
CA LEU A 54 7.84 -3.19 -3.36
C LEU A 54 7.54 -2.29 -2.15
N ASN A 55 8.14 -2.56 -1.00
CA ASN A 55 7.99 -1.73 0.20
C ASN A 55 8.53 -0.30 0.01
N LYS A 56 9.67 -0.15 -0.67
CA LYS A 56 10.21 1.17 -1.00
C LYS A 56 9.32 1.93 -2.00
N VAL A 57 8.79 1.25 -3.02
CA VAL A 57 7.83 1.81 -3.99
C VAL A 57 6.56 2.27 -3.27
N ASN A 58 6.01 1.43 -2.39
CA ASN A 58 4.84 1.78 -1.57
C ASN A 58 5.07 3.00 -0.68
N THR A 59 6.29 3.16 -0.17
CA THR A 59 6.66 4.34 0.63
C THR A 59 6.66 5.61 -0.21
N ILE A 60 7.18 5.55 -1.43
CA ILE A 60 7.19 6.69 -2.36
C ILE A 60 5.77 7.01 -2.81
N SER A 61 4.99 5.98 -3.15
CA SER A 61 3.62 6.15 -3.63
C SER A 61 2.71 6.80 -2.59
N ALA A 62 3.01 6.68 -1.29
CA ALA A 62 2.27 7.38 -0.23
C ALA A 62 2.29 8.93 -0.36
N ASN A 63 3.23 9.48 -1.12
CA ASN A 63 3.31 10.91 -1.42
C ASN A 63 2.69 11.28 -2.78
N ILE A 64 2.27 10.29 -3.58
CA ILE A 64 1.59 10.50 -4.86
C ILE A 64 0.07 10.62 -4.59
N PRO A 65 -0.55 11.79 -4.84
CA PRO A 65 -1.98 11.96 -4.61
C PRO A 65 -2.83 10.92 -5.36
N GLY A 66 -3.86 10.40 -4.69
CA GLY A 66 -4.77 9.41 -5.28
C GLY A 66 -4.25 7.96 -5.29
N SER A 67 -2.97 7.73 -4.98
CA SER A 67 -2.42 6.38 -4.88
C SER A 67 -3.06 5.59 -3.74
N HIS A 68 -2.96 4.26 -3.80
CA HIS A 68 -3.45 3.39 -2.71
C HIS A 68 -2.73 3.66 -1.38
N ALA A 69 -1.40 3.83 -1.41
CA ALA A 69 -0.62 4.13 -0.22
C ALA A 69 -0.97 5.51 0.37
N ALA A 70 -1.27 6.51 -0.47
CA ALA A 70 -1.72 7.83 -0.01
C ALA A 70 -3.09 7.74 0.70
N LYS A 71 -4.01 6.90 0.20
CA LYS A 71 -5.30 6.62 0.86
C LYS A 71 -5.10 5.96 2.22
N ILE A 72 -4.20 4.98 2.32
CA ILE A 72 -3.85 4.34 3.60
C ILE A 72 -3.26 5.36 4.57
N LYS A 73 -2.33 6.21 4.12
CA LYS A 73 -1.72 7.26 4.92
C LYS A 73 -2.77 8.23 5.47
N ALA A 74 -3.65 8.75 4.62
CA ALA A 74 -4.74 9.64 5.03
C ALA A 74 -5.67 8.97 6.07
N ARG A 75 -6.03 7.69 5.86
CA ARG A 75 -6.83 6.92 6.83
C ARG A 75 -6.13 6.81 8.18
N ASN A 76 -4.83 6.55 8.19
CA ASN A 76 -4.05 6.45 9.42
C ASN A 76 -3.92 7.80 10.13
N GLU A 77 -3.76 8.90 9.39
CA GLU A 77 -3.77 10.26 9.94
C GLU A 77 -5.10 10.59 10.61
N ILE A 78 -6.23 10.31 9.97
CA ILE A 78 -7.56 10.49 10.55
C ILE A 78 -7.69 9.71 11.86
N ARG A 79 -7.26 8.43 11.87
CA ARG A 79 -7.26 7.59 13.09
C ARG A 79 -6.40 8.18 14.20
N ALA A 80 -5.22 8.68 13.87
CA ALA A 80 -4.32 9.30 14.83
C ALA A 80 -4.95 10.56 15.45
N TYR A 81 -5.59 11.41 14.63
CA TYR A 81 -6.33 12.57 15.13
C TYR A 81 -7.49 12.19 16.04
N MET A 82 -8.31 11.20 15.65
CA MET A 82 -9.41 10.72 16.48
C MET A 82 -8.91 10.19 17.83
N GLY A 83 -7.82 9.41 17.82
CA GLY A 83 -7.19 8.91 19.04
C GLY A 83 -6.62 10.03 19.92
N TYR A 84 -6.00 11.06 19.31
CA TYR A 84 -5.46 12.22 20.03
C TYR A 84 -6.55 13.04 20.72
N TYR A 85 -7.68 13.28 20.06
CA TYR A 85 -8.80 14.05 20.61
C TYR A 85 -9.80 13.21 21.43
N GLY A 86 -9.58 11.90 21.56
CA GLY A 86 -10.48 11.00 22.30
C GLY A 86 -11.87 10.87 21.70
N LEU A 87 -12.01 11.11 20.39
CA LEU A 87 -13.31 11.09 19.72
C LEU A 87 -13.73 9.64 19.42
N PRO A 88 -14.97 9.23 19.80
CA PRO A 88 -15.50 7.95 19.39
C PRO A 88 -15.67 7.94 17.86
N HIS A 89 -15.24 6.87 17.19
CA HIS A 89 -15.27 6.80 15.74
C HIS A 89 -15.87 5.48 15.25
N VAL A 90 -16.75 5.57 14.26
CA VAL A 90 -17.22 4.45 13.45
C VAL A 90 -16.74 4.70 12.03
N TYR A 91 -15.85 3.84 11.51
CA TYR A 91 -15.42 3.91 10.12
C TYR A 91 -16.30 3.00 9.27
N LEU A 92 -17.19 3.60 8.46
CA LEU A 92 -17.99 2.87 7.47
C LEU A 92 -17.38 3.10 6.09
N THR A 93 -16.88 2.04 5.46
CA THR A 93 -16.52 2.06 4.04
C THR A 93 -17.64 1.37 3.27
N MET A 94 -18.49 2.16 2.63
CA MET A 94 -19.49 1.63 1.71
C MET A 94 -18.83 1.55 0.33
N ASN A 95 -18.87 0.38 -0.31
CA ASN A 95 -18.56 0.22 -1.73
C ASN A 95 -19.86 -0.11 -2.48
N PRO A 96 -20.82 0.83 -2.57
CA PRO A 96 -22.09 0.57 -3.21
C PRO A 96 -21.86 0.34 -4.72
N ASN A 97 -22.43 -0.73 -5.25
CA ASN A 97 -22.55 -0.90 -6.69
C ASN A 97 -23.55 0.14 -7.24
N ALA A 98 -23.20 0.85 -8.31
CA ALA A 98 -24.06 1.87 -8.90
C ALA A 98 -25.38 1.28 -9.43
N THR A 99 -25.37 0.03 -9.91
CA THR A 99 -26.54 -0.62 -10.51
C THR A 99 -27.60 -0.99 -9.48
N ASP A 100 -27.18 -1.40 -8.28
CA ASP A 100 -28.06 -2.03 -7.28
C ASP A 100 -28.19 -1.24 -5.97
N SER A 101 -27.48 -0.11 -5.83
CA SER A 101 -27.54 0.69 -4.60
C SER A 101 -28.58 1.80 -4.71
N PRO A 102 -29.63 1.80 -3.87
CA PRO A 102 -30.65 2.84 -3.87
C PRO A 102 -30.10 4.23 -3.51
N ILE A 103 -28.91 4.31 -2.90
CA ILE A 103 -28.23 5.57 -2.58
C ILE A 103 -27.89 6.40 -3.84
N PHE A 104 -27.58 5.73 -4.96
CA PHE A 104 -27.27 6.42 -6.22
C PHE A 104 -28.52 6.83 -7.00
N GLN A 105 -29.67 6.20 -6.73
CA GLN A 105 -30.95 6.54 -7.38
C GLN A 105 -31.59 7.79 -6.78
N VAL A 106 -31.24 8.16 -5.53
CA VAL A 106 -31.76 9.34 -4.82
C VAL A 106 -30.97 10.61 -5.13
N MET A 107 -29.74 10.48 -5.64
CA MET A 107 -28.87 11.62 -5.96
C MET A 107 -29.14 12.09 -7.42
N ILE A 108 -30.31 12.70 -7.63
CA ILE A 108 -30.68 13.42 -8.87
C ILE A 108 -30.45 14.92 -8.67
#